data_AF-A0A918JQ62-F1
#
_entry.id   AF-A0A918JQ62-F1
#
_cell.length_a   1.000
_cell.length_b   1.000
_cell.length_c   1.000
_cell.angle_alpha   90.00
_cell.angle_beta   90.00
_cell.angle_gamma   90.00
#
_symmetry.space_group_name_H-M   'P 1'
#
loop_
_entity.id
_entity.type
_entity.pdbx_description
1 polymer ?
#
loop_
_entity_poly.entity_id
_entity_poly.type
_entity_poly.pdbx_seq_one_letter_code
_entity_poly.pdbx_strand_id
1 'polypeptide(L)'
;MSKFKLKDFLEKELGAYKSSFKQTSYDDAHQQYLCQDESRPDVYDFDEYIKANYNKSRLPASPDAIHIDNKRLYCVEFKNQRSSQIDNHEIQRKFTNGTEILQKMLKNFTPRDCQYHFYVVFKTGNKPRYFDYRHIQRSTVLFNLEKLNQDFNHFYDRILTESIDFFIDEFQDLRCEGSKH
;
A
#
# COMPACT_ATOMS: atom_id res chain seq x y z
N MET A 1 -12.22 -6.14 20.42
CA MET A 1 -13.33 -6.48 19.49
C MET A 1 -12.85 -7.57 18.52
N SER A 2 -13.74 -8.34 17.87
CA SER A 2 -13.35 -9.52 17.07
C SER A 2 -12.89 -9.13 15.65
N LYS A 3 -11.88 -9.83 15.13
CA LYS A 3 -11.33 -9.72 13.75
C LYS A 3 -12.41 -9.68 12.66
N PHE A 4 -13.48 -10.45 12.87
CA PHE A 4 -14.62 -10.53 11.97
C PHE A 4 -15.27 -9.15 11.73
N LYS A 5 -15.32 -8.26 12.74
CA LYS A 5 -15.97 -6.95 12.58
C LYS A 5 -15.31 -6.03 11.56
N LEU A 6 -13.97 -6.01 11.47
CA LEU A 6 -13.28 -5.13 10.51
C LEU A 6 -13.30 -5.73 9.11
N LYS A 7 -13.02 -7.04 8.98
CA LYS A 7 -13.10 -7.71 7.68
C LYS A 7 -14.50 -7.63 7.09
N ASP A 8 -15.53 -7.92 7.87
CA ASP A 8 -16.93 -7.85 7.41
C ASP A 8 -17.35 -6.41 7.07
N PHE A 9 -16.82 -5.42 7.79
CA PHE A 9 -17.02 -4.01 7.46
C PHE A 9 -16.37 -3.63 6.14
N LEU A 10 -15.10 -3.99 5.94
CA LEU A 10 -14.40 -3.74 4.67
C LEU A 10 -15.07 -4.48 3.52
N GLU A 11 -15.53 -5.71 3.73
CA GLU A 11 -16.31 -6.43 2.71
C GLU A 11 -17.59 -5.67 2.35
N LYS A 12 -18.29 -5.10 3.34
CA LYS A 12 -19.51 -4.34 3.10
C LYS A 12 -19.25 -3.01 2.37
N GLU A 13 -18.20 -2.29 2.75
CA GLU A 13 -17.88 -0.97 2.19
C GLU A 13 -17.12 -1.06 0.86
N LEU A 14 -16.18 -2.00 0.76
CA LEU A 14 -15.25 -2.14 -0.35
C LEU A 14 -15.52 -3.36 -1.25
N GLY A 15 -16.46 -4.23 -0.91
CA GLY A 15 -16.69 -5.50 -1.63
C GLY A 15 -16.98 -5.35 -3.12
N ALA A 16 -17.60 -4.23 -3.52
CA ALA A 16 -17.85 -3.90 -4.93
C ALA A 16 -16.56 -3.59 -5.72
N TYR A 17 -15.46 -3.29 -5.01
CA TYR A 17 -14.15 -2.94 -5.56
C TYR A 17 -13.11 -4.04 -5.29
N LYS A 18 -13.56 -5.28 -5.07
CA LYS A 18 -12.65 -6.44 -4.96
C LYS A 18 -11.77 -6.55 -6.19
N SER A 19 -10.49 -6.77 -5.95
CA SER A 19 -9.45 -6.81 -6.96
C SER A 19 -8.34 -7.78 -6.56
N SER A 20 -7.19 -7.67 -7.21
CA SER A 20 -5.96 -8.39 -6.84
C SER A 20 -4.77 -7.46 -6.89
N PHE A 21 -3.67 -7.83 -6.24
CA PHE A 21 -2.46 -7.01 -6.29
C PHE A 21 -1.91 -6.87 -7.70
N LYS A 22 -2.07 -7.88 -8.56
CA LYS A 22 -1.76 -7.72 -9.98
C LYS A 22 -2.55 -6.56 -10.56
N GLN A 23 -3.87 -6.60 -10.50
CA GLN A 23 -4.70 -5.56 -11.13
C GLN A 23 -4.45 -4.16 -10.54
N THR A 24 -4.36 -4.02 -9.22
CA THR A 24 -4.07 -2.72 -8.58
C THR A 24 -2.64 -2.23 -8.81
N SER A 25 -1.73 -3.09 -9.28
CA SER A 25 -0.36 -2.71 -9.62
C SER A 25 -0.15 -2.39 -11.10
N TYR A 26 -1.23 -2.34 -11.87
CA TYR A 26 -1.17 -2.00 -13.28
C TYR A 26 -0.83 -0.54 -13.48
N ASP A 27 0.24 -0.29 -14.23
CA ASP A 27 0.65 1.05 -14.62
C ASP A 27 0.13 1.33 -16.03
N ASP A 28 -0.94 2.13 -16.13
CA ASP A 28 -1.56 2.53 -17.39
C ASP A 28 -0.57 3.24 -18.34
N ALA A 29 0.37 4.02 -17.80
CA ALA A 29 1.29 4.81 -18.60
C ALA A 29 2.32 3.94 -19.34
N HIS A 30 2.66 2.79 -18.76
CA HIS A 30 3.65 1.86 -19.31
C HIS A 30 3.05 0.51 -19.74
N GLN A 31 1.74 0.31 -19.53
CA GLN A 31 0.98 -0.90 -19.84
C GLN A 31 1.62 -2.18 -19.25
N GLN A 32 2.05 -2.11 -17.99
CA GLN A 32 2.72 -3.22 -17.30
C GLN A 32 2.26 -3.34 -15.85
N TYR A 33 2.17 -4.58 -15.38
CA TYR A 33 1.93 -4.92 -13.99
C TYR A 33 3.26 -4.97 -13.22
N LEU A 34 3.30 -4.41 -12.01
CA LEU A 34 4.45 -4.58 -11.11
C LEU A 34 4.37 -5.91 -10.34
N CYS A 35 3.16 -6.32 -9.95
CA CYS A 35 2.88 -7.54 -9.20
C CYS A 35 2.14 -8.56 -10.10
N GLN A 36 2.33 -9.86 -9.90
CA GLN A 36 1.56 -10.90 -10.60
C GLN A 36 0.58 -11.66 -9.68
N ASP A 37 0.47 -11.30 -8.40
CA ASP A 37 -0.41 -12.00 -7.46
C ASP A 37 -1.89 -11.76 -7.77
N GLU A 38 -2.58 -12.81 -8.21
CA GLU A 38 -4.04 -12.86 -8.35
C GLU A 38 -4.71 -13.70 -7.25
N SER A 39 -3.92 -14.35 -6.39
CA SER A 39 -4.41 -15.37 -5.46
C SER A 39 -4.81 -14.81 -4.10
N ARG A 40 -4.32 -13.63 -3.73
CA ARG A 40 -4.56 -13.04 -2.42
C ARG A 40 -6.04 -12.66 -2.26
N PRO A 41 -6.75 -13.20 -1.24
CA PRO A 41 -8.10 -12.75 -0.93
C PRO A 41 -8.09 -11.37 -0.28
N ASP A 42 -9.27 -10.75 -0.22
CA ASP A 42 -9.52 -9.51 0.51
C ASP A 42 -8.57 -8.37 0.10
N VAL A 43 -8.30 -8.27 -1.20
CA VAL A 43 -7.65 -7.12 -1.83
C VAL A 43 -8.73 -6.28 -2.52
N TYR A 44 -8.65 -4.98 -2.31
CA TYR A 44 -9.61 -4.01 -2.83
C TYR A 44 -8.86 -2.91 -3.59
N ASP A 45 -9.41 -2.51 -4.73
CA ASP A 45 -8.92 -1.38 -5.52
C ASP A 45 -9.41 -0.08 -4.88
N PHE A 46 -8.48 0.64 -4.25
CA PHE A 46 -8.84 1.84 -3.51
C PHE A 46 -8.99 3.03 -4.45
N ASP A 47 -8.28 3.07 -5.57
CA ASP A 47 -8.46 4.08 -6.60
C ASP A 47 -9.86 4.00 -7.24
N GLU A 48 -10.35 2.81 -7.55
CA GLU A 48 -11.73 2.62 -8.03
C GLU A 48 -12.77 3.00 -6.99
N TYR A 49 -12.54 2.68 -5.71
CA TYR A 49 -13.38 3.17 -4.62
C TYR A 49 -13.42 4.71 -4.59
N ILE A 50 -12.27 5.38 -4.73
CA ILE A 50 -12.22 6.85 -4.76
C ILE A 50 -12.97 7.41 -5.98
N LYS A 51 -12.76 6.85 -7.17
CA LYS A 51 -13.44 7.29 -8.41
C LYS A 51 -14.96 7.17 -8.32
N ALA A 52 -15.46 6.15 -7.63
CA ALA A 52 -16.88 5.91 -7.46
C ALA A 52 -17.55 6.80 -6.39
N ASN A 53 -16.82 7.16 -5.33
CA ASN A 53 -17.41 7.79 -4.14
C ASN A 53 -17.06 9.28 -3.97
N TYR A 54 -16.11 9.82 -4.75
CA TYR A 54 -15.68 11.21 -4.67
C TYR A 54 -15.96 11.99 -5.95
N ASN A 55 -15.97 13.32 -5.84
CA ASN A 55 -16.26 14.21 -6.97
C ASN A 55 -15.17 14.09 -8.05
N LYS A 56 -15.56 13.69 -9.27
CA LYS A 56 -14.68 13.50 -10.43
C LYS A 56 -13.81 14.72 -10.77
N SER A 57 -14.27 15.93 -10.47
CA SER A 57 -13.50 17.16 -10.73
C SER A 57 -12.34 17.40 -9.75
N ARG A 58 -12.31 16.67 -8.61
CA ARG A 58 -11.30 16.80 -7.55
C ARG A 58 -11.09 15.46 -6.83
N LEU A 59 -10.71 14.43 -7.59
CA LEU A 59 -10.41 13.14 -6.99
C LEU A 59 -9.18 13.26 -6.07
N PRO A 60 -9.29 12.88 -4.79
CA PRO A 60 -8.14 12.82 -3.91
C PRO A 60 -7.18 11.74 -4.41
N ALA A 61 -5.88 11.97 -4.23
CA ALA A 61 -4.88 10.93 -4.47
C ALA A 61 -5.01 9.82 -3.41
N SER A 62 -5.03 8.57 -3.81
CA SER A 62 -5.10 7.40 -2.92
C SER A 62 -3.94 6.44 -3.20
N PRO A 63 -3.54 5.62 -2.21
CA PRO A 63 -2.82 4.39 -2.47
C PRO A 63 -3.62 3.48 -3.38
N ASP A 64 -2.96 2.67 -4.19
CA ASP A 64 -3.65 1.84 -5.19
C ASP A 64 -4.52 0.74 -4.56
N ALA A 65 -4.05 0.09 -3.49
CA ALA A 65 -4.73 -1.07 -2.91
C ALA A 65 -4.94 -0.98 -1.39
N ILE A 66 -6.05 -1.55 -0.93
CA ILE A 66 -6.27 -1.94 0.47
C ILE A 66 -6.30 -3.46 0.54
N HIS A 67 -5.55 -4.03 1.47
CA HIS A 67 -5.60 -5.45 1.79
C HIS A 67 -5.78 -5.65 3.30
N ILE A 68 -6.56 -6.65 3.68
CA ILE A 68 -6.67 -7.09 5.08
C ILE A 68 -6.25 -8.55 5.20
N ASP A 69 -5.26 -8.80 6.06
CA ASP A 69 -4.96 -10.14 6.54
C ASP A 69 -4.89 -10.14 8.06
N ASN A 70 -5.52 -11.15 8.66
CA ASN A 70 -5.50 -11.31 10.11
C ASN A 70 -5.96 -10.06 10.88
N LYS A 71 -5.04 -9.40 11.59
CA LYS A 71 -5.29 -8.15 12.33
C LYS A 71 -4.44 -7.02 11.74
N ARG A 72 -4.22 -7.06 10.42
CA ARG A 72 -3.36 -6.11 9.72
C ARG A 72 -4.11 -5.60 8.51
N LEU A 73 -4.20 -4.28 8.41
CA LEU A 73 -4.70 -3.58 7.25
C LEU A 73 -3.50 -2.93 6.56
N TYR A 74 -3.35 -3.23 5.28
CA TYR A 74 -2.27 -2.76 4.44
C TYR A 74 -2.84 -1.79 3.41
N CYS A 75 -2.34 -0.55 3.41
CA CYS A 75 -2.42 0.34 2.27
C CYS A 75 -1.17 0.13 1.43
N VAL A 76 -1.33 -0.19 0.15
CA VAL A 76 -0.21 -0.50 -0.74
C VAL A 76 -0.23 0.46 -1.92
N GLU A 77 0.89 1.11 -2.14
CA GLU A 77 1.18 1.95 -3.30
C GLU A 77 2.24 1.26 -4.17
N PHE A 78 1.93 1.03 -5.43
CA PHE A 78 2.82 0.44 -6.41
C PHE A 78 3.45 1.51 -7.29
N LYS A 79 4.76 1.39 -7.51
CA LYS A 79 5.51 2.24 -8.44
C LYS A 79 6.31 1.41 -9.40
N ASN A 80 5.91 1.39 -10.67
CA ASN A 80 6.63 0.67 -11.73
C ASN A 80 7.92 1.41 -12.20
N GLN A 81 8.56 2.10 -11.26
CA GLN A 81 9.75 2.92 -11.41
C GLN A 81 10.77 2.52 -10.33
N ARG A 82 12.04 2.82 -10.56
CA ARG A 82 13.06 2.65 -9.52
C ARG A 82 12.89 3.73 -8.46
N SER A 83 13.31 3.47 -7.22
CA SER A 83 13.18 4.42 -6.10
C SER A 83 13.69 5.83 -6.41
N SER A 84 14.79 5.96 -7.16
CA SER A 84 15.37 7.24 -7.55
C SER A 84 14.55 8.05 -8.58
N GLN A 85 13.55 7.44 -9.19
CA GLN A 85 12.71 8.03 -10.24
C GLN A 85 11.29 8.34 -9.74
N ILE A 86 10.96 7.94 -8.51
CA ILE A 86 9.64 8.15 -7.93
C ILE A 86 9.54 9.60 -7.46
N ASP A 87 8.43 10.26 -7.81
CA ASP A 87 8.13 11.60 -7.29
C ASP A 87 7.74 11.52 -5.81
N ASN A 88 8.59 12.09 -4.95
CA ASN A 88 8.35 12.14 -3.52
C ASN A 88 7.03 12.85 -3.17
N HIS A 89 6.69 13.94 -3.87
CA HIS A 89 5.47 14.70 -3.58
C HIS A 89 4.21 13.92 -3.95
N GLU A 90 4.27 13.09 -4.97
CA GLU A 90 3.19 12.20 -5.35
C GLU A 90 2.90 11.18 -4.24
N ILE A 91 3.95 10.49 -3.75
CA ILE A 91 3.83 9.51 -2.66
C ILE A 91 3.32 10.18 -1.38
N GLN A 92 3.85 11.34 -1.03
CA GLN A 92 3.39 12.10 0.13
C GLN A 92 1.91 12.49 0.02
N ARG A 93 1.46 12.95 -1.16
CA ARG A 93 0.06 13.29 -1.40
C ARG A 93 -0.85 12.07 -1.26
N LYS A 94 -0.48 10.93 -1.84
CA LYS A 94 -1.24 9.67 -1.73
C LYS A 94 -1.28 9.19 -0.28
N PHE A 95 -0.17 9.29 0.45
CA PHE A 95 -0.13 9.01 1.89
C PHE A 95 -1.10 9.91 2.65
N THR A 96 -0.97 11.24 2.56
CA THR A 96 -1.79 12.20 3.33
C THR A 96 -3.27 12.05 3.01
N ASN A 97 -3.65 12.15 1.73
CA ASN A 97 -5.05 12.11 1.32
C ASN A 97 -5.68 10.73 1.56
N GLY A 98 -4.96 9.64 1.24
CA GLY A 98 -5.41 8.28 1.51
C GLY A 98 -5.63 8.03 3.00
N THR A 99 -4.72 8.52 3.85
CA THR A 99 -4.84 8.39 5.30
C THR A 99 -6.04 9.14 5.86
N GLU A 100 -6.30 10.38 5.41
CA GLU A 100 -7.49 11.12 5.81
C GLU A 100 -8.79 10.38 5.46
N ILE A 101 -8.84 9.76 4.28
CA ILE A 101 -10.01 9.01 3.82
C ILE A 101 -10.17 7.75 4.66
N LEU A 102 -9.08 7.03 4.89
CA LEU A 102 -9.09 5.81 5.68
C LEU A 102 -9.48 6.09 7.13
N GLN A 103 -8.98 7.15 7.76
CA GLN A 103 -9.40 7.57 9.10
C GLN A 103 -10.90 7.90 9.17
N LYS A 104 -11.44 8.57 8.15
CA LYS A 104 -12.89 8.86 8.07
C LYS A 104 -13.71 7.58 7.92
N MET A 105 -13.28 6.66 7.05
CA MET A 105 -13.91 5.35 6.84
C MET A 105 -13.89 4.51 8.12
N LEU A 106 -12.76 4.52 8.83
CA LEU A 106 -12.52 3.70 10.01
C LEU A 106 -12.80 4.43 11.33
N LYS A 107 -13.47 5.58 11.32
CA LYS A 107 -13.69 6.41 12.52
C LYS A 107 -14.34 5.69 13.71
N ASN A 108 -15.07 4.60 13.44
CA ASN A 108 -15.75 3.77 14.43
C ASN A 108 -14.92 2.55 14.89
N PHE A 109 -13.73 2.35 14.31
CA PHE A 109 -12.80 1.30 14.63
C PHE A 109 -11.62 1.88 15.40
N THR A 110 -11.14 1.16 16.41
CA THR A 110 -9.99 1.61 17.21
C THR A 110 -8.72 0.84 16.82
N PRO A 111 -7.53 1.47 16.85
CA PRO A 111 -6.25 0.79 16.57
C PRO A 111 -5.92 -0.37 17.51
N ARG A 112 -6.60 -0.49 18.67
CA ARG A 112 -6.43 -1.63 19.57
C ARG A 112 -6.87 -2.97 18.95
N ASP A 113 -7.59 -2.94 17.83
CA ASP A 113 -8.14 -4.13 17.17
C ASP A 113 -7.40 -4.53 15.88
N CYS A 114 -6.63 -3.62 15.27
CA CYS A 114 -5.94 -3.84 13.99
C CYS A 114 -4.66 -3.00 13.91
N GLN A 115 -3.58 -3.60 13.43
CA GLN A 115 -2.37 -2.90 13.03
C GLN A 115 -2.57 -2.29 11.64
N TYR A 116 -2.12 -1.06 11.45
CA TYR A 116 -2.17 -0.35 10.18
C TYR A 116 -0.77 -0.28 9.57
N HIS A 117 -0.70 -0.63 8.29
CA HIS A 117 0.54 -0.69 7.54
C HIS A 117 0.42 0.13 6.25
N PHE A 118 1.45 0.92 5.94
CA PHE A 118 1.54 1.66 4.68
C PHE A 118 2.79 1.23 3.93
N TYR A 119 2.61 0.55 2.80
CA TYR A 119 3.70 0.01 2.00
C TYR A 119 3.80 0.70 0.65
N VAL A 120 5.02 1.11 0.30
CA VAL A 120 5.38 1.55 -1.05
C VAL A 120 6.24 0.47 -1.67
N VAL A 121 5.75 -0.12 -2.75
CA VAL A 121 6.39 -1.22 -3.48
C VAL A 121 6.87 -0.68 -4.81
N PHE A 122 8.17 -0.79 -5.09
CA PHE A 122 8.74 -0.23 -6.32
C PHE A 122 9.55 -1.22 -7.15
N LYS A 123 9.76 -0.92 -8.43
CA LYS A 123 10.52 -1.78 -9.34
C LYS A 123 11.98 -1.90 -8.92
N THR A 124 12.51 -3.12 -8.89
CA THR A 124 13.92 -3.34 -8.57
C THR A 124 14.84 -2.61 -9.56
N GLY A 125 15.85 -1.92 -9.02
CA GLY A 125 16.95 -1.34 -9.80
C GLY A 125 18.10 -2.33 -10.02
N ASN A 126 19.05 -2.00 -10.90
CA ASN A 126 20.30 -2.77 -10.99
C ASN A 126 21.06 -2.59 -9.66
N LYS A 127 21.24 -3.67 -8.89
CA LYS A 127 21.92 -3.65 -7.58
C LYS A 127 23.32 -3.02 -7.68
N PRO A 128 23.73 -2.09 -6.79
CA PRO A 128 25.12 -2.06 -6.38
C PRO A 128 25.40 -3.39 -5.66
N ARG A 129 26.36 -4.18 -6.18
CA ARG A 129 26.94 -5.31 -5.43
C ARG A 129 27.52 -4.71 -4.14
N TYR A 130 27.09 -5.20 -2.98
CA TYR A 130 27.36 -4.69 -1.63
C TYR A 130 26.41 -3.59 -1.13
N PHE A 131 25.27 -4.01 -0.57
CA PHE A 131 24.64 -3.27 0.51
C PHE A 131 24.27 -4.29 1.60
N ASP A 132 24.94 -4.23 2.75
CA ASP A 132 24.75 -5.16 3.87
C ASP A 132 23.56 -4.71 4.72
N TYR A 133 22.45 -5.44 4.62
CA TYR A 133 21.18 -5.14 5.28
C TYR A 133 21.17 -5.44 6.80
N ARG A 134 22.28 -5.93 7.37
CA ARG A 134 22.27 -6.45 8.75
C ARG A 134 22.43 -5.39 9.85
N HIS A 135 22.71 -4.13 9.53
CA HIS A 135 22.97 -3.10 10.57
C HIS A 135 22.33 -1.72 10.34
N ILE A 136 21.41 -1.56 9.38
CA ILE A 136 20.77 -0.26 9.14
C ILE A 136 19.35 -0.31 9.71
N GLN A 137 19.07 0.56 10.68
CA GLN A 137 17.71 0.88 11.11
C GLN A 137 16.83 0.98 9.86
N ARG A 138 15.84 0.09 9.73
CA ARG A 138 15.02 -0.18 8.52
C ARG A 138 14.14 0.99 8.06
N SER A 139 14.47 2.22 8.41
CA SER A 139 13.91 3.45 7.88
C SER A 139 14.93 4.10 6.97
N THR A 140 15.13 3.57 5.76
CA THR A 140 15.61 4.48 4.71
C THR A 140 14.51 5.53 4.58
N VAL A 141 14.82 6.79 4.90
CA VAL A 141 13.91 7.94 4.91
C VAL A 141 13.51 8.29 3.47
N LEU A 142 12.97 7.34 2.74
CA LEU A 142 12.39 7.56 1.42
C LEU A 142 11.04 8.25 1.64
N PHE A 143 10.83 9.33 0.90
CA PHE A 143 9.59 10.11 0.88
C PHE A 143 9.19 10.81 2.20
N ASN A 144 9.98 10.69 3.28
CA ASN A 144 9.73 11.33 4.58
C ASN A 144 8.36 10.95 5.21
N LEU A 145 7.88 9.73 4.96
CA LEU A 145 6.56 9.26 5.40
C LEU A 145 6.43 9.11 6.91
N GLU A 146 7.51 8.78 7.63
CA GLU A 146 7.49 8.70 9.09
C GLU A 146 7.18 10.06 9.74
N LYS A 147 7.68 11.15 9.17
CA LYS A 147 7.33 12.51 9.63
C LYS A 147 5.85 12.79 9.38
N LEU A 148 5.34 12.46 8.19
CA LEU A 148 3.91 12.61 7.92
C LEU A 148 3.07 11.77 8.88
N ASN A 149 3.50 10.54 9.17
CA ASN A 149 2.80 9.67 10.13
C ASN A 149 2.75 10.29 11.54
N GLN A 150 3.77 11.02 11.96
CA GLN A 150 3.74 11.80 13.22
C GLN A 150 2.63 12.85 13.18
N ASP A 151 2.48 13.58 12.07
CA ASP A 151 1.40 14.55 11.89
C ASP A 151 0.00 13.90 11.91
N PHE A 152 -0.09 12.61 11.53
CA PHE A 152 -1.28 11.78 11.65
C PHE A 152 -1.39 11.03 13.00
N ASN A 153 -0.70 11.50 14.04
CA ASN A 153 -0.69 10.90 15.38
C ASN A 153 -0.31 9.41 15.38
N HIS A 154 0.71 9.06 14.59
CA HIS A 154 1.22 7.70 14.43
C HIS A 154 0.14 6.70 14.01
N PHE A 155 -0.68 7.08 13.03
CA PHE A 155 -1.79 6.24 12.56
C PHE A 155 -1.34 4.87 12.05
N TYR A 156 -0.23 4.81 11.30
CA TYR A 156 0.36 3.53 10.87
C TYR A 156 1.38 3.00 11.88
N ASP A 157 1.22 1.75 12.28
CA ASP A 157 2.18 1.01 13.13
C ASP A 157 3.48 0.69 12.38
N ARG A 158 3.41 0.60 11.05
CA ARG A 158 4.58 0.32 10.22
C ARG A 158 4.45 0.96 8.85
N ILE A 159 5.51 1.66 8.45
CA ILE A 159 5.70 2.14 7.09
C ILE A 159 6.88 1.38 6.51
N LEU A 160 6.73 0.91 5.27
CA LEU A 160 7.80 0.21 4.56
C LEU A 160 7.87 0.70 3.14
N THR A 161 9.08 0.92 2.65
CA THR A 161 9.32 1.38 1.28
C THR A 161 10.44 0.54 0.71
N GLU A 162 10.10 -0.45 -0.11
CA GLU A 162 11.04 -1.45 -0.59
C GLU A 162 10.73 -1.92 -2.01
N SER A 163 11.73 -2.55 -2.63
CA SER A 163 11.58 -3.11 -3.98
C SER A 163 10.64 -4.31 -4.02
N ILE A 164 10.06 -4.60 -5.18
CA ILE A 164 9.19 -5.75 -5.40
C ILE A 164 9.87 -7.07 -5.00
N ASP A 165 11.17 -7.24 -5.28
CA ASP A 165 11.93 -8.44 -4.91
C ASP A 165 11.99 -8.64 -3.39
N PHE A 166 12.12 -7.56 -2.61
CA PHE A 166 12.07 -7.65 -1.15
C PHE A 166 10.71 -8.20 -0.69
N PHE A 167 9.61 -7.76 -1.29
CA PHE A 167 8.28 -8.26 -0.92
C PHE A 167 8.08 -9.71 -1.33
N ILE A 168 8.64 -10.13 -2.47
CA ILE A 168 8.63 -11.53 -2.91
C ILE A 168 9.40 -12.43 -1.93
N ASP A 169 10.61 -12.02 -1.57
CA ASP A 169 11.55 -12.86 -0.81
C ASP A 169 11.26 -12.86 0.69
N GLU A 170 10.94 -11.70 1.27
CA GLU A 170 10.88 -11.47 2.72
C GLU A 170 9.45 -11.30 3.26
N PHE A 171 8.46 -11.12 2.39
CA PHE A 171 7.10 -10.75 2.79
C PHE A 171 6.04 -11.65 2.15
N GLN A 172 5.81 -12.83 2.75
CA GLN A 172 4.76 -13.76 2.29
C GLN A 172 3.34 -13.16 2.31
N ASP A 173 3.13 -12.00 2.95
CA ASP A 173 1.87 -11.26 2.96
C ASP A 173 1.56 -10.62 1.58
N LEU A 174 2.58 -10.35 0.74
CA LEU A 174 2.47 -9.77 -0.61
C LEU A 174 3.24 -10.64 -1.63
N ARG A 175 2.73 -11.83 -1.98
CA ARG A 175 3.42 -12.74 -2.91
C ARG A 175 3.28 -12.30 -4.37
N CYS A 176 3.95 -11.21 -4.73
CA CYS A 176 4.01 -10.75 -6.11
C CYS A 176 4.92 -11.63 -6.97
N GLU A 177 4.48 -12.79 -7.46
CA GLU A 177 5.36 -13.66 -8.26
C GLU A 177 6.06 -12.88 -9.39
N GLY A 178 7.40 -12.79 -9.33
CA GLY A 178 8.17 -12.07 -10.33
C GLY A 178 8.15 -12.81 -11.67
N SER A 179 7.97 -12.08 -12.77
CA SER A 179 8.12 -12.63 -14.12
C SER A 179 9.57 -13.11 -14.30
N LYS A 180 9.79 -14.42 -14.15
CA LYS A 180 11.04 -15.06 -14.59
C LYS A 180 11.02 -15.07 -16.11
N HIS A 181 11.73 -14.12 -16.72
CA HIS A 181 12.17 -14.24 -18.11
C HIS A 181 13.49 -15.00 -18.17
#